data_AF-A0A0D8HMS7-F1
#
_entry.id   AF-A0A0D8HMS7-F1
#
_cell.length_a   1.000
_cell.length_b   1.000
_cell.length_c   1.000
_cell.angle_alpha   90.00
_cell.angle_beta   90.00
_cell.angle_gamma   90.00
#
_symmetry.space_group_name_H-M   'P 1'
#
loop_
_entity.id
_entity.type
_entity.pdbx_description
1 polymer ?
#
loop_
_entity_poly.entity_id
_entity_poly.type
_entity_poly.pdbx_seq_one_letter_code
_entity_poly.pdbx_strand_id
1 'polypeptide(L)'
;MPHRLAMIERANRNRLRRHVPMLAIAGDSAVGKTTLTRGLVEALGPANISSFCTDDYHRYDRNERKNLPFTPLHPNCNYLEIMEQHLQLLATGQPILKPLYSHHHGTLDRPVLFEPKDFVVVEGLFPLWSKLSRACFDVTVFLDPPESVRREWKVQRDVSQRGYTKEQVLADLDKREPESGAYIRPQRANADIVMSFAKASPGEGEEIPLSVSILLRPTIDHPAISDLLSSDTREAIHLKLMRDDDNKPVDVLHIHGHASKEVASEIKEAIWSRLGIDQPLPSSLGRITDEKRSEPLAIAQLYLLYHLLQAAKG
;
A
#
# COMPACT_ATOMS: atom_id res chain seq x y z
N MET A 1 -11.61 26.50 36.67
CA MET A 1 -12.03 25.35 35.84
C MET A 1 -12.25 25.71 34.35
N PRO A 2 -13.02 26.75 33.95
CA PRO A 2 -13.34 27.00 32.53
C PRO A 2 -12.14 27.44 31.67
N HIS A 3 -11.16 28.14 32.26
CA HIS A 3 -9.95 28.59 31.57
C HIS A 3 -9.03 27.43 31.13
N ARG A 4 -8.96 26.33 31.88
CA ARG A 4 -8.15 25.16 31.52
C ARG A 4 -8.76 24.38 30.36
N LEU A 5 -10.08 24.18 30.38
CA LEU A 5 -10.82 23.55 29.28
C LEU A 5 -10.73 24.39 28.00
N ALA A 6 -10.88 25.71 28.09
CA ALA A 6 -10.73 26.61 26.95
C ALA A 6 -9.31 26.61 26.35
N MET A 7 -8.26 26.50 27.19
CA MET A 7 -6.89 26.36 26.71
C MET A 7 -6.61 25.02 26.03
N ILE A 8 -7.12 23.91 26.59
CA ILE A 8 -7.05 22.58 25.97
C ILE A 8 -7.80 22.58 24.65
N GLU A 9 -9.00 23.16 24.59
CA GLU A 9 -9.77 23.31 23.36
C GLU A 9 -9.07 24.19 22.31
N ARG A 10 -8.38 25.26 22.72
CA ARG A 10 -7.70 26.16 21.78
C ARG A 10 -6.41 25.55 21.21
N ALA A 11 -5.67 24.80 22.02
CA ALA A 11 -4.52 23.99 21.57
C ALA A 11 -4.99 22.84 20.66
N ASN A 12 -6.10 22.19 20.99
CA ASN A 12 -6.71 21.15 20.16
C ASN A 12 -7.29 21.73 18.86
N ARG A 13 -7.93 22.90 18.86
CA ARG A 13 -8.51 23.52 17.64
C ARG A 13 -7.47 23.85 16.56
N ASN A 14 -6.24 24.17 16.94
CA ASN A 14 -5.16 24.40 15.97
C ASN A 14 -4.57 23.10 15.40
N ARG A 15 -4.68 21.96 16.12
CA ARG A 15 -4.28 20.63 15.64
C ARG A 15 -5.40 19.89 14.89
N LEU A 16 -6.65 20.00 15.35
CA LEU A 16 -7.87 19.38 14.81
C LEU A 16 -8.32 19.95 13.46
N ARG A 17 -7.70 21.04 12.98
CA ARG A 17 -8.13 21.74 11.76
C ARG A 17 -7.51 21.22 10.48
N ARG A 18 -6.52 20.34 10.56
CA ARG A 18 -5.86 19.82 9.37
C ARG A 18 -6.32 18.39 9.15
N HIS A 19 -7.24 18.22 8.20
CA HIS A 19 -7.42 16.94 7.53
C HIS A 19 -6.04 16.46 7.07
N VAL A 20 -5.65 15.24 7.44
CA VAL A 20 -4.38 14.64 7.05
C VAL A 20 -4.68 13.62 5.97
N PRO A 21 -4.28 13.84 4.71
CA PRO A 21 -4.45 12.85 3.66
C PRO A 21 -3.85 11.50 4.04
N MET A 22 -4.69 10.46 4.05
CA MET A 22 -4.31 9.10 4.44
C MET A 22 -4.51 8.10 3.30
N LEU A 23 -3.49 7.29 3.05
CA LEU A 23 -3.51 6.18 2.10
C LEU A 23 -3.37 4.84 2.83
N ALA A 24 -4.28 3.91 2.56
CA ALA A 24 -4.15 2.51 2.99
C ALA A 24 -3.59 1.64 1.86
N ILE A 25 -2.64 0.76 2.19
CA ILE A 25 -2.16 -0.30 1.30
C ILE A 25 -2.31 -1.65 2.00
N ALA A 26 -3.42 -2.34 1.72
CA ALA A 26 -3.73 -3.66 2.23
C ALA A 26 -3.16 -4.78 1.35
N GLY A 27 -2.99 -5.96 1.94
CA GLY A 27 -2.69 -7.19 1.22
C GLY A 27 -1.91 -8.18 2.07
N ASP A 28 -1.73 -9.40 1.58
CA ASP A 28 -0.98 -10.44 2.29
C ASP A 28 0.53 -10.08 2.40
N SER A 29 1.29 -10.80 3.22
CA SER A 29 2.74 -10.68 3.27
C SER A 29 3.35 -10.94 1.88
N ALA A 30 4.40 -10.19 1.57
CA ALA A 30 5.22 -10.34 0.36
C ALA A 30 4.46 -10.11 -0.95
N VAL A 31 3.54 -9.14 -0.96
CA VAL A 31 2.83 -8.67 -2.17
C VAL A 31 3.37 -7.35 -2.74
N GLY A 32 4.37 -6.74 -2.10
CA GLY A 32 5.01 -5.49 -2.57
C GLY A 32 4.59 -4.19 -1.86
N LYS A 33 3.81 -4.25 -0.78
CA LYS A 33 3.31 -3.08 -0.04
C LYS A 33 4.41 -2.11 0.40
N THR A 34 5.46 -2.64 1.05
CA THR A 34 6.59 -1.85 1.54
C THR A 34 7.34 -1.19 0.39
N THR A 35 7.45 -1.83 -0.78
CA THR A 35 8.08 -1.26 -1.97
C THR A 35 7.28 -0.08 -2.53
N LEU A 36 5.95 -0.18 -2.60
CA LEU A 36 5.10 0.96 -2.97
C LEU A 36 5.23 2.11 -1.97
N THR A 37 5.12 1.80 -0.68
CA THR A 37 5.24 2.77 0.41
C THR A 37 6.55 3.52 0.37
N ARG A 38 7.68 2.81 0.18
CA ARG A 38 9.01 3.43 0.12
C ARG A 38 9.11 4.45 -1.03
N GLY A 39 8.59 4.13 -2.21
CA GLY A 39 8.60 5.07 -3.34
C GLY A 39 7.83 6.36 -3.05
N LEU A 40 6.69 6.26 -2.35
CA LEU A 40 5.94 7.44 -1.90
C LEU A 40 6.71 8.26 -0.86
N VAL A 41 7.35 7.58 0.09
CA VAL A 41 8.19 8.24 1.12
C VAL A 41 9.36 8.99 0.50
N GLU A 42 10.04 8.37 -0.47
CA GLU A 42 11.15 9.00 -1.19
C GLU A 42 10.67 10.15 -2.10
N ALA A 43 9.50 10.04 -2.72
CA ALA A 43 8.95 11.05 -3.61
C ALA A 43 8.47 12.31 -2.88
N LEU A 44 7.77 12.14 -1.75
CA LEU A 44 7.28 13.26 -0.93
C LEU A 44 8.34 13.82 0.03
N GLY A 45 9.38 13.03 0.30
CA GLY A 45 10.43 13.33 1.27
C GLY A 45 10.03 12.97 2.70
N PRO A 46 10.95 12.40 3.50
CA PRO A 46 10.62 11.86 4.81
C PRO A 46 10.18 12.93 5.83
N ALA A 47 10.33 14.22 5.56
CA ALA A 47 9.82 15.30 6.40
C ALA A 47 8.29 15.49 6.26
N ASN A 48 7.71 15.15 5.11
CA ASN A 48 6.32 15.46 4.77
C ASN A 48 5.38 14.25 4.92
N ILE A 49 5.93 13.04 4.94
CA ILE A 49 5.17 11.79 5.00
C ILE A 49 5.60 10.93 6.19
N SER A 50 4.60 10.36 6.85
CA SER A 50 4.75 9.38 7.91
C SER A 50 4.14 8.06 7.45
N SER A 51 4.74 6.93 7.79
CA SER A 51 4.21 5.62 7.41
C SER A 51 4.44 4.57 8.49
N PHE A 52 3.51 3.64 8.65
CA PHE A 52 3.69 2.49 9.53
C PHE A 52 3.01 1.22 9.00
N CYS A 53 3.42 0.07 9.54
CA CYS A 53 2.85 -1.22 9.21
C CYS A 53 1.80 -1.64 10.24
N THR A 54 0.63 -2.13 9.83
CA THR A 54 -0.38 -2.63 10.76
C THR A 54 0.06 -3.90 11.50
N ASP A 55 1.12 -4.57 11.03
CA ASP A 55 1.73 -5.72 11.71
C ASP A 55 2.31 -5.32 13.08
N ASP A 56 2.56 -4.03 13.32
CA ASP A 56 2.90 -3.47 14.63
C ASP A 56 1.84 -3.78 15.71
N TYR A 57 0.61 -4.07 15.31
CA TYR A 57 -0.51 -4.37 16.21
C TYR A 57 -0.69 -5.86 16.49
N HIS A 58 0.29 -6.70 16.16
CA HIS A 58 0.29 -8.09 16.62
C HIS A 58 0.21 -8.14 18.16
N ARG A 59 -0.67 -9.00 18.67
CA ARG A 59 -0.82 -9.24 20.12
C ARG A 59 0.27 -10.15 20.68
N TYR A 60 0.82 -10.99 19.81
CA TYR A 60 1.70 -12.08 20.19
C TYR A 60 2.94 -12.08 19.30
N ASP A 61 4.09 -12.29 19.92
CA ASP A 61 5.35 -12.43 19.21
C ASP A 61 5.44 -13.77 18.43
N ARG A 62 6.53 -14.00 17.70
CA ARG A 62 6.70 -15.24 16.91
C ARG A 62 6.79 -16.49 17.78
N ASN A 63 7.30 -16.40 19.01
CA ASN A 63 7.42 -17.54 19.91
C ASN A 63 6.08 -17.88 20.58
N GLU A 64 5.37 -16.88 21.09
CA GLU A 64 4.04 -17.01 21.69
C GLU A 64 3.04 -17.62 20.69
N ARG A 65 3.09 -17.20 19.43
CA ARG A 65 2.20 -17.72 18.36
C ARG A 65 2.36 -19.20 18.04
N LYS A 66 3.47 -19.85 18.41
CA LYS A 66 3.69 -21.27 18.11
C LYS A 66 2.63 -22.17 18.73
N ASN A 67 2.10 -21.79 19.89
CA ASN A 67 1.15 -22.57 20.67
C ASN A 67 -0.30 -22.12 20.49
N LEU A 68 -0.56 -21.16 19.59
CA LEU A 68 -1.90 -20.65 19.34
C LEU A 68 -2.61 -21.46 18.25
N PRO A 69 -3.95 -21.59 18.32
CA PRO A 69 -4.73 -22.32 17.33
C PRO A 69 -4.94 -21.53 16.02
N PHE A 70 -4.31 -20.35 15.89
CA PHE A 70 -4.47 -19.45 14.76
C PHE A 70 -3.14 -18.81 14.36
N THR A 71 -3.08 -18.25 13.16
CA THR A 71 -1.88 -17.59 12.62
C THR A 71 -1.91 -16.08 12.86
N PRO A 72 -0.86 -15.32 12.46
CA PRO A 72 -0.89 -13.85 12.49
C PRO A 72 -2.02 -13.22 11.67
N LEU A 73 -2.61 -13.99 10.74
CA LEU A 73 -3.70 -13.55 9.87
C LEU A 73 -5.08 -13.64 10.53
N HIS A 74 -5.16 -14.17 11.76
CA HIS A 74 -6.42 -14.21 12.49
C HIS A 74 -6.65 -12.89 13.24
N PRO A 75 -7.88 -12.34 13.25
CA PRO A 75 -8.21 -11.11 13.98
C PRO A 75 -7.81 -11.14 15.46
N ASN A 76 -8.04 -12.25 16.16
CA ASN A 76 -7.62 -12.45 17.57
C ASN A 76 -6.10 -12.38 17.80
N CYS A 77 -5.28 -12.47 16.75
CA CYS A 77 -3.83 -12.29 16.84
C CYS A 77 -3.41 -10.81 16.77
N ASN A 78 -4.36 -9.88 16.61
CA ASN A 78 -4.12 -8.46 16.34
C ASN A 78 -4.99 -7.54 17.21
N TYR A 79 -4.43 -6.44 17.71
CA TYR A 79 -5.17 -5.40 18.43
C TYR A 79 -5.94 -4.48 17.46
N LEU A 80 -6.92 -5.04 16.74
CA LEU A 80 -7.64 -4.33 15.67
C LEU A 80 -8.45 -3.11 16.16
N GLU A 81 -9.02 -3.18 17.36
CA GLU A 81 -9.75 -2.04 17.96
C GLU A 81 -8.80 -0.89 18.32
N ILE A 82 -7.60 -1.20 18.83
CA ILE A 82 -6.57 -0.18 19.12
C ILE A 82 -6.06 0.43 17.81
N MET A 83 -5.83 -0.40 16.79
CA MET A 83 -5.46 0.07 15.46
C MET A 83 -6.52 1.01 14.89
N GLU A 84 -7.80 0.65 14.95
CA GLU A 84 -8.90 1.49 14.49
C GLU A 84 -8.96 2.84 15.24
N GLN A 85 -8.84 2.82 16.56
CA GLN A 85 -8.76 4.05 17.36
C GLN A 85 -7.58 4.93 16.92
N HIS A 86 -6.41 4.33 16.71
CA HIS A 86 -5.23 5.05 16.27
C HIS A 86 -5.40 5.66 14.87
N LEU A 87 -6.05 4.95 13.93
CA LEU A 87 -6.35 5.49 12.60
C LEU A 87 -7.24 6.74 12.69
N GLN A 88 -8.26 6.73 13.55
CA GLN A 88 -9.13 7.90 13.76
C GLN A 88 -8.38 9.10 14.34
N LEU A 89 -7.47 8.84 15.29
CA LEU A 89 -6.60 9.89 15.86
C LEU A 89 -5.70 10.50 14.78
N LEU A 90 -5.07 9.67 13.95
CA LEU A 90 -4.20 10.13 12.87
C LEU A 90 -4.94 10.93 11.80
N ALA A 91 -6.14 10.48 11.39
CA ALA A 91 -6.98 11.19 10.42
C ALA A 91 -7.37 12.60 10.90
N THR A 92 -7.40 12.82 12.22
CA THR A 92 -7.68 14.12 12.83
C THR A 92 -6.42 14.88 13.27
N GLY A 93 -5.24 14.46 12.80
CA GLY A 93 -3.96 15.12 13.06
C GLY A 93 -3.40 14.91 14.47
N GLN A 94 -3.89 13.91 15.21
CA GLN A 94 -3.44 13.63 16.57
C GLN A 94 -2.36 12.54 16.58
N PRO A 95 -1.30 12.72 17.40
CA PRO A 95 -0.27 11.70 17.54
C PRO A 95 -0.76 10.50 18.34
N ILE A 96 -0.14 9.34 18.12
CA ILE A 96 -0.45 8.08 18.81
C ILE A 96 0.81 7.52 19.47
N LEU A 97 0.62 6.73 20.53
CA LEU A 97 1.68 5.88 21.05
C LEU A 97 1.57 4.51 20.38
N LYS A 98 2.25 4.35 19.24
CA LYS A 98 2.11 3.20 18.36
C LYS A 98 2.91 2.01 18.90
N PRO A 99 2.35 0.78 18.96
CA PRO A 99 3.15 -0.40 19.23
C PRO A 99 4.20 -0.62 18.13
N LEU A 100 5.14 -1.54 18.36
CA LEU A 100 6.20 -1.83 17.42
C LEU A 100 6.47 -3.34 17.37
N TYR A 101 6.52 -3.90 16.17
CA TYR A 101 6.85 -5.30 15.94
C TYR A 101 8.08 -5.44 15.04
N SER A 102 9.11 -6.14 15.52
CA SER A 102 10.32 -6.40 14.77
C SER A 102 10.15 -7.64 13.88
N HIS A 103 10.13 -7.47 12.56
CA HIS A 103 10.10 -8.62 11.64
C HIS A 103 11.40 -9.44 11.64
N HIS A 104 12.54 -8.82 11.97
CA HIS A 104 13.83 -9.48 12.02
C HIS A 104 13.87 -10.48 13.19
N HIS A 105 13.65 -10.00 14.41
CA HIS A 105 13.68 -10.83 15.61
C HIS A 105 12.36 -11.56 15.87
N GLY A 106 11.26 -11.09 15.30
CA GLY A 106 9.93 -11.63 15.54
C GLY A 106 9.38 -11.28 16.93
N THR A 107 9.80 -10.16 17.51
CA THR A 107 9.51 -9.72 18.89
C THR A 107 8.66 -8.44 18.92
N LEU A 108 7.97 -8.22 20.03
CA LEU A 108 7.27 -6.97 20.34
C LEU A 108 8.23 -6.03 21.07
N ASP A 109 8.32 -4.79 20.61
CA ASP A 109 9.19 -3.75 21.15
C ASP A 109 8.38 -2.68 21.90
N ARG A 110 9.08 -1.75 22.57
CA ARG A 110 8.43 -0.64 23.28
C ARG A 110 7.68 0.26 22.30
N PRO A 111 6.47 0.73 22.66
CA PRO A 111 5.73 1.68 21.83
C PRO A 111 6.52 2.96 21.58
N VAL A 112 6.32 3.53 20.39
CA VAL A 112 6.98 4.76 19.93
C VAL A 112 5.94 5.83 19.63
N LEU A 113 6.27 7.09 19.93
CA LEU A 113 5.44 8.23 19.53
C LEU A 113 5.44 8.31 18.00
N PHE A 114 4.25 8.26 17.41
CA PHE A 114 4.05 8.46 15.98
C PHE A 114 3.21 9.72 15.77
N GLU A 115 3.78 10.71 15.10
CA GLU A 115 3.11 11.97 14.77
C GLU A 115 2.71 11.96 13.30
N PRO A 116 1.43 12.25 12.97
CA PRO A 116 1.03 12.41 11.58
C PRO A 116 1.71 13.64 10.98
N LYS A 117 2.29 13.48 9.79
CA LYS A 117 2.87 14.57 8.98
C LYS A 117 1.82 15.11 8.01
N ASP A 118 2.25 15.79 6.94
CA ASP A 118 1.34 16.26 5.89
C ASP A 118 0.63 15.09 5.19
N PHE A 119 1.26 13.91 5.15
CA PHE A 119 0.69 12.68 4.60
C PHE A 119 0.92 11.49 5.54
N VAL A 120 -0.04 10.56 5.57
CA VAL A 120 0.09 9.28 6.29
C VAL A 120 -0.15 8.11 5.34
N VAL A 121 0.77 7.13 5.33
CA VAL A 121 0.58 5.85 4.63
C VAL A 121 0.54 4.72 5.64
N VAL A 122 -0.53 3.93 5.60
CA VAL A 122 -0.71 2.76 6.46
C VAL A 122 -0.72 1.52 5.59
N GLU A 123 0.29 0.66 5.75
CA GLU A 123 0.38 -0.58 4.99
C GLU A 123 0.25 -1.79 5.90
N GLY A 124 -0.24 -2.93 5.42
CA GLY A 124 -0.23 -4.15 6.24
C GLY A 124 -1.36 -5.12 5.93
N LEU A 125 -1.59 -6.03 6.88
CA LEU A 125 -2.60 -7.09 6.79
C LEU A 125 -4.04 -6.57 6.95
N PHE A 126 -4.28 -5.57 7.80
CA PHE A 126 -5.63 -5.19 8.25
C PHE A 126 -6.05 -3.71 8.10
N PRO A 127 -5.41 -2.85 7.28
CA PRO A 127 -5.81 -1.44 7.26
C PRO A 127 -7.27 -1.23 6.81
N LEU A 128 -7.86 -2.17 6.04
CA LEU A 128 -9.24 -2.07 5.54
C LEU A 128 -10.25 -2.93 6.30
N TRP A 129 -9.86 -3.46 7.47
CA TRP A 129 -10.61 -4.44 8.25
C TRP A 129 -12.06 -4.03 8.54
N SER A 130 -12.24 -2.90 9.22
CA SER A 130 -13.57 -2.43 9.64
C SER A 130 -14.02 -1.25 8.79
N LYS A 131 -15.34 -0.99 8.79
CA LYS A 131 -15.91 0.19 8.14
C LYS A 131 -15.33 1.49 8.72
N LEU A 132 -15.03 1.52 10.02
CA LEU A 132 -14.46 2.67 10.71
C LEU A 132 -13.01 2.91 10.32
N SER A 133 -12.17 1.86 10.24
CA SER A 133 -10.81 1.98 9.72
C SER A 133 -10.81 2.54 8.30
N ARG A 134 -11.68 2.02 7.43
CA ARG A 134 -11.77 2.47 6.03
C ARG A 134 -12.17 3.93 5.89
N ALA A 135 -13.10 4.39 6.72
CA ALA A 135 -13.55 5.79 6.70
C ALA A 135 -12.45 6.80 7.11
N CYS A 136 -11.29 6.34 7.61
CA CYS A 136 -10.15 7.18 7.94
C CYS A 136 -9.22 7.45 6.74
N PHE A 137 -9.42 6.79 5.60
CA PHE A 137 -8.54 6.91 4.43
C PHE A 137 -9.23 7.64 3.28
N ASP A 138 -8.46 8.50 2.61
CA ASP A 138 -8.87 9.15 1.35
C ASP A 138 -8.74 8.21 0.15
N VAL A 139 -7.79 7.28 0.25
CA VAL A 139 -7.46 6.34 -0.81
C VAL A 139 -7.18 5.00 -0.18
N THR A 140 -7.84 3.96 -0.68
CA THR A 140 -7.63 2.59 -0.22
C THR A 140 -7.15 1.70 -1.37
N VAL A 141 -6.06 0.97 -1.12
CA VAL A 141 -5.40 0.11 -2.11
C VAL A 141 -5.34 -1.31 -1.58
N PHE A 142 -5.59 -2.29 -2.44
CA PHE A 142 -5.31 -3.69 -2.15
C PHE A 142 -4.32 -4.26 -3.17
N LEU A 143 -3.25 -4.89 -2.68
CA LEU A 143 -2.29 -5.60 -3.54
C LEU A 143 -2.66 -7.08 -3.67
N ASP A 144 -2.91 -7.49 -4.92
CA ASP A 144 -3.41 -8.82 -5.28
C ASP A 144 -2.59 -9.46 -6.41
N PRO A 145 -1.26 -9.65 -6.24
CA PRO A 145 -0.46 -10.36 -7.24
C PRO A 145 -0.87 -11.84 -7.29
N PRO A 146 -0.63 -12.54 -8.41
CA PRO A 146 -0.85 -13.98 -8.49
C PRO A 146 -0.12 -14.73 -7.38
N GLU A 147 -0.76 -15.77 -6.82
CA GLU A 147 -0.20 -16.54 -5.70
C GLU A 147 1.20 -17.10 -6.03
N SER A 148 1.45 -17.51 -7.28
CA SER A 148 2.76 -17.97 -7.74
C SER A 148 3.86 -16.90 -7.56
N VAL A 149 3.56 -15.66 -7.94
CA VAL A 149 4.47 -14.51 -7.79
C VAL A 149 4.69 -14.19 -6.31
N ARG A 150 3.62 -14.16 -5.52
CA ARG A 150 3.70 -13.92 -4.07
C ARG A 150 4.56 -14.97 -3.35
N ARG A 151 4.34 -16.25 -3.65
CA ARG A 151 5.12 -17.36 -3.07
C ARG A 151 6.60 -17.23 -3.41
N GLU A 152 6.92 -16.93 -4.67
CA GLU A 152 8.30 -16.71 -5.12
C GLU A 152 8.96 -15.56 -4.34
N TRP A 153 8.31 -14.39 -4.25
CA TRP A 153 8.85 -13.25 -3.51
C TRP A 153 9.02 -13.55 -2.02
N LYS A 154 8.06 -14.25 -1.41
CA LYS A 154 8.17 -14.61 0.01
C LYS A 154 9.34 -15.56 0.26
N VAL A 155 9.53 -16.57 -0.59
CA VAL A 155 10.67 -17.49 -0.49
C VAL A 155 11.98 -16.73 -0.68
N GLN A 156 12.11 -15.93 -1.74
CA GLN A 156 13.32 -15.15 -1.99
C GLN A 156 13.66 -14.23 -0.81
N ARG A 157 12.69 -13.47 -0.29
CA ARG A 157 12.89 -12.54 0.83
C ARG A 157 13.19 -13.26 2.15
N ASP A 158 12.36 -14.23 2.54
CA ASP A 158 12.46 -14.85 3.87
C ASP A 158 13.70 -15.77 3.97
N VAL A 159 14.16 -16.37 2.86
CA VAL A 159 15.43 -17.10 2.82
C VAL A 159 16.63 -16.15 2.88
N SER A 160 16.65 -15.11 2.04
CA SER A 160 17.82 -14.22 1.95
C SER A 160 17.97 -13.25 3.12
N GLN A 161 16.87 -12.75 3.68
CA GLN A 161 16.89 -11.66 4.68
C GLN A 161 16.54 -12.12 6.09
N ARG A 162 15.96 -13.31 6.27
CA ARG A 162 15.44 -13.76 7.57
C ARG A 162 15.94 -15.15 7.99
N GLY A 163 16.79 -15.79 7.18
CA GLY A 163 17.46 -17.04 7.53
C GLY A 163 16.56 -18.29 7.57
N TYR A 164 15.38 -18.24 6.95
CA TYR A 164 14.51 -19.41 6.84
C TYR A 164 14.96 -20.34 5.71
N THR A 165 14.64 -21.63 5.82
CA THR A 165 14.73 -22.53 4.66
C THR A 165 13.50 -22.38 3.76
N LYS A 166 13.63 -22.74 2.48
CA LYS A 166 12.53 -22.69 1.53
C LYS A 166 11.33 -23.51 2.02
N GLU A 167 11.57 -24.69 2.59
CA GLU A 167 10.56 -25.61 3.10
C GLU A 167 9.79 -25.00 4.26
N GLN A 168 10.48 -24.31 5.18
CA GLN A 168 9.84 -23.60 6.29
C GLN A 168 8.91 -22.49 5.78
N VAL A 169 9.34 -21.74 4.76
CA VAL A 169 8.54 -20.65 4.17
C VAL A 169 7.30 -21.20 3.48
N LEU A 170 7.43 -22.29 2.72
CA LEU A 170 6.30 -22.92 2.05
C LEU A 170 5.30 -23.54 3.04
N ALA A 171 5.78 -24.20 4.08
CA ALA A 171 4.92 -24.72 5.15
C ALA A 171 4.18 -23.59 5.89
N ASP A 172 4.84 -22.45 6.16
CA ASP A 172 4.21 -21.27 6.75
C ASP A 172 3.14 -20.66 5.83
N LEU A 173 3.37 -20.63 4.52
CA LEU A 173 2.40 -20.20 3.52
C LEU A 173 1.16 -21.09 3.51
N ASP A 174 1.35 -22.40 3.44
CA ASP A 174 0.24 -23.36 3.40
C ASP A 174 -0.58 -23.32 4.70
N LYS A 175 0.08 -23.17 5.85
CA LYS A 175 -0.60 -22.99 7.15
C LYS A 175 -1.49 -21.74 7.19
N ARG A 176 -1.07 -20.66 6.53
CA ARG A 176 -1.76 -19.36 6.56
C ARG A 176 -2.87 -19.23 5.54
N GLU A 177 -2.87 -20.05 4.50
CA GLU A 177 -3.80 -19.93 3.36
C GLU A 177 -5.28 -19.88 3.77
N PRO A 178 -5.79 -20.74 4.69
CA PRO A 178 -7.19 -20.67 5.11
C PRO A 178 -7.55 -19.33 5.75
N GLU A 179 -6.67 -18.79 6.59
CA GLU A 179 -6.88 -17.49 7.25
C GLU A 179 -6.68 -16.31 6.31
N SER A 180 -5.79 -16.43 5.31
CA SER A 180 -5.64 -15.42 4.25
C SER A 180 -6.94 -15.27 3.47
N GLY A 181 -7.53 -16.40 3.05
CA GLY A 181 -8.83 -16.43 2.38
C GLY A 181 -9.98 -15.91 3.25
N ALA A 182 -9.95 -16.19 4.56
CA ALA A 182 -11.02 -15.79 5.48
C ALA A 182 -10.95 -14.33 5.95
N TYR A 183 -9.75 -13.76 6.10
CA TYR A 183 -9.58 -12.49 6.83
C TYR A 183 -8.80 -11.42 6.06
N ILE A 184 -7.92 -11.80 5.13
CA ILE A 184 -7.10 -10.85 4.37
C ILE A 184 -7.73 -10.53 3.02
N ARG A 185 -7.94 -11.54 2.17
CA ARG A 185 -8.48 -11.36 0.81
C ARG A 185 -9.86 -10.68 0.75
N PRO A 186 -10.79 -10.87 1.72
CA PRO A 186 -12.07 -10.14 1.70
C PRO A 186 -11.92 -8.61 1.76
N GLN A 187 -10.80 -8.09 2.24
CA GLN A 187 -10.53 -6.65 2.24
C GLN A 187 -10.39 -6.08 0.81
N ARG A 188 -10.06 -6.91 -0.19
CA ARG A 188 -9.99 -6.52 -1.61
C ARG A 188 -11.26 -5.84 -2.09
N ALA A 189 -12.43 -6.31 -1.68
CA ALA A 189 -13.73 -5.75 -2.07
C ALA A 189 -13.95 -4.32 -1.54
N ASN A 190 -13.17 -3.87 -0.55
CA ASN A 190 -13.33 -2.57 0.07
C ASN A 190 -12.26 -1.54 -0.35
N ALA A 191 -11.38 -1.88 -1.28
CA ALA A 191 -10.38 -0.95 -1.80
C ALA A 191 -10.96 -0.04 -2.90
N ASP A 192 -10.39 1.14 -3.13
CA ASP A 192 -10.69 1.97 -4.32
C ASP A 192 -9.88 1.49 -5.52
N ILE A 193 -8.65 1.05 -5.25
CA ILE A 193 -7.69 0.60 -6.26
C ILE A 193 -7.24 -0.81 -5.93
N VAL A 194 -7.24 -1.71 -6.92
CA VAL A 194 -6.58 -3.02 -6.79
C VAL A 194 -5.39 -3.09 -7.74
N MET A 195 -4.21 -3.35 -7.20
CA MET A 195 -2.97 -3.46 -7.96
C MET A 195 -2.47 -4.90 -7.98
N SER A 196 -2.20 -5.43 -9.17
CA SER A 196 -1.66 -6.78 -9.36
C SER A 196 -0.40 -6.71 -10.21
N PHE A 197 0.73 -7.07 -9.61
CA PHE A 197 2.00 -7.21 -10.30
C PHE A 197 2.19 -8.65 -10.74
N ALA A 198 2.43 -8.87 -12.02
CA ALA A 198 2.59 -10.20 -12.60
C ALA A 198 3.73 -10.21 -13.62
N LYS A 199 4.41 -11.35 -13.73
CA LYS A 199 5.37 -11.57 -14.83
C LYS A 199 4.60 -11.57 -16.15
N ALA A 200 5.17 -10.96 -17.19
CA ALA A 200 4.67 -11.16 -18.55
C ALA A 200 4.74 -12.67 -18.92
N SER A 201 3.97 -13.09 -19.92
CA SER A 201 4.00 -14.48 -20.38
C SER A 201 5.44 -14.91 -20.73
N PRO A 202 5.86 -16.14 -20.41
CA PRO A 202 7.24 -16.56 -20.58
C PRO A 202 7.64 -16.61 -22.06
N GLY A 203 8.55 -15.70 -22.44
CA GLY A 203 9.55 -15.95 -23.48
C GLY A 203 10.81 -16.51 -22.81
N GLU A 204 11.43 -17.51 -23.41
CA GLU A 204 12.58 -18.21 -22.83
C GLU A 204 13.77 -17.26 -22.59
N GLY A 205 14.36 -17.32 -21.38
CA GLY A 205 15.77 -16.95 -21.17
C GLY A 205 16.10 -15.65 -20.44
N GLU A 206 15.18 -14.67 -20.34
CA GLU A 206 15.46 -13.40 -19.64
C GLU A 206 14.64 -13.22 -18.35
N GLU A 207 15.15 -12.40 -17.42
CA GLU A 207 14.42 -12.00 -16.20
C GLU A 207 13.16 -11.22 -16.61
N ILE A 208 12.03 -11.92 -16.73
CA ILE A 208 10.80 -11.33 -17.27
C ILE A 208 10.38 -10.13 -16.41
N PRO A 209 10.30 -8.91 -16.99
CA PRO A 209 9.89 -7.75 -16.23
C PRO A 209 8.43 -7.87 -15.80
N LEU A 210 8.14 -7.33 -14.61
CA LEU A 210 6.78 -7.35 -14.06
C LEU A 210 5.93 -6.30 -14.75
N SER A 211 4.79 -6.71 -15.28
CA SER A 211 3.68 -5.83 -15.62
C SER A 211 2.88 -5.49 -14.36
N VAL A 212 2.12 -4.40 -14.39
CA VAL A 212 1.12 -4.10 -13.36
C VAL A 212 -0.24 -3.89 -14.00
N SER A 213 -1.27 -4.50 -13.41
CA SER A 213 -2.67 -4.18 -13.66
C SER A 213 -3.20 -3.36 -12.50
N ILE A 214 -3.81 -2.22 -12.79
CA ILE A 214 -4.40 -1.31 -11.82
C ILE A 214 -5.89 -1.23 -12.14
N LEU A 215 -6.70 -1.87 -11.30
CA LEU A 215 -8.15 -1.80 -11.35
C LEU A 215 -8.61 -0.54 -10.62
N LEU A 216 -9.43 0.26 -11.28
CA LEU A 216 -9.81 1.63 -10.92
C LEU A 216 -11.31 1.69 -10.65
N ARG A 217 -11.73 1.59 -9.39
CA ARG A 217 -13.16 1.65 -9.04
C ARG A 217 -13.66 3.09 -9.06
N PRO A 218 -14.90 3.34 -9.52
CA PRO A 218 -15.49 4.69 -9.52
C PRO A 218 -15.92 5.15 -8.11
N THR A 219 -15.22 4.71 -7.07
CA THR A 219 -15.41 5.14 -5.68
C THR A 219 -14.62 6.42 -5.36
N ILE A 220 -13.60 6.73 -6.16
CA ILE A 220 -12.82 7.97 -6.11
C ILE A 220 -12.60 8.53 -7.52
N ASP A 221 -12.27 9.83 -7.61
CA ASP A 221 -11.96 10.49 -8.88
C ASP A 221 -10.56 10.13 -9.38
N HIS A 222 -10.51 9.33 -10.44
CA HIS A 222 -9.28 8.92 -11.10
C HIS A 222 -8.81 9.94 -12.15
N PRO A 223 -7.49 10.11 -12.36
CA PRO A 223 -6.98 10.93 -13.45
C PRO A 223 -7.50 10.40 -14.80
N ALA A 224 -8.03 11.28 -15.64
CA ALA A 224 -8.46 10.91 -16.99
C ALA A 224 -7.26 10.49 -17.84
N ILE A 225 -7.13 9.20 -18.12
CA ILE A 225 -5.98 8.62 -18.86
C ILE A 225 -6.33 8.15 -20.28
N SER A 226 -7.58 8.28 -20.70
CA SER A 226 -8.04 7.88 -22.06
C SER A 226 -7.22 8.52 -23.17
N ASP A 227 -6.88 9.79 -22.99
CA ASP A 227 -6.19 10.60 -24.00
C ASP A 227 -4.71 10.24 -24.10
N LEU A 228 -4.20 9.46 -23.15
CA LEU A 228 -2.83 8.93 -23.16
C LEU A 228 -2.70 7.65 -23.99
N LEU A 229 -3.81 7.08 -24.46
CA LEU A 229 -3.86 5.80 -25.16
C LEU A 229 -3.82 6.00 -26.69
N SER A 230 -2.76 6.65 -27.17
CA SER A 230 -2.45 6.78 -28.61
C SER A 230 -2.02 5.43 -29.21
N SER A 231 -1.94 5.36 -30.54
CA SER A 231 -1.35 4.19 -31.24
C SER A 231 0.03 3.84 -30.70
N ASP A 232 0.81 4.86 -30.37
CA ASP A 232 2.25 4.76 -30.08
C ASP A 232 2.51 4.30 -28.64
N THR A 233 1.53 4.47 -27.76
CA THR A 233 1.61 4.10 -26.33
C THR A 233 0.96 2.75 -26.02
N ARG A 234 0.12 2.21 -26.93
CA ARG A 234 -0.64 0.96 -26.74
C ARG A 234 0.20 -0.27 -26.43
N GLU A 235 1.43 -0.33 -26.94
CA GLU A 235 2.36 -1.43 -26.64
C GLU A 235 2.90 -1.37 -25.21
N ALA A 236 2.89 -0.20 -24.56
CA ALA A 236 3.35 0.01 -23.20
C ALA A 236 2.19 0.04 -22.18
N ILE A 237 1.08 0.66 -22.54
CA ILE A 237 -0.06 0.90 -21.65
C ILE A 237 -1.38 0.70 -22.40
N HIS A 238 -2.35 0.07 -21.76
CA HIS A 238 -3.70 0.01 -22.31
C HIS A 238 -4.75 -0.02 -21.20
N LEU A 239 -5.91 0.56 -21.50
CA LEU A 239 -7.08 0.53 -20.64
C LEU A 239 -8.08 -0.49 -21.18
N LYS A 240 -8.59 -1.34 -20.29
CA LYS A 240 -9.61 -2.35 -20.60
C LYS A 240 -10.78 -2.15 -19.66
N LEU A 241 -11.99 -2.28 -20.21
CA LEU A 241 -13.19 -2.44 -19.39
C LEU A 241 -13.30 -3.91 -18.99
N MET A 242 -13.27 -4.19 -17.69
CA MET A 242 -13.41 -5.53 -17.13
C MET A 242 -14.60 -5.59 -16.15
N ARG A 243 -14.89 -6.79 -15.65
CA ARG A 243 -15.84 -7.03 -14.56
C ARG A 243 -15.04 -7.32 -13.29
N ASP A 244 -15.34 -6.62 -12.20
CA ASP A 244 -14.76 -6.90 -10.88
C ASP A 244 -15.46 -8.11 -10.22
N ASP A 245 -15.02 -8.50 -9.02
CA ASP A 245 -15.56 -9.65 -8.27
C ASP A 245 -17.07 -9.53 -7.98
N ASP A 246 -17.59 -8.31 -7.87
CA ASP A 246 -19.01 -8.02 -7.69
C ASP A 246 -19.79 -7.88 -9.02
N ASN A 247 -19.15 -8.24 -10.14
CA ASN A 247 -19.64 -8.17 -11.51
C ASN A 247 -19.95 -6.74 -12.01
N LYS A 248 -19.50 -5.69 -11.31
CA LYS A 248 -19.60 -4.31 -11.80
C LYS A 248 -18.55 -4.05 -12.86
N PRO A 249 -18.87 -3.22 -13.87
CA PRO A 249 -17.88 -2.78 -14.86
C PRO A 249 -16.85 -1.89 -14.16
N VAL A 250 -15.57 -2.12 -14.48
CA VAL A 250 -14.46 -1.37 -13.91
C VAL A 250 -13.36 -1.18 -14.95
N ASP A 251 -12.70 -0.03 -14.90
CA ASP A 251 -11.56 0.25 -15.76
C ASP A 251 -10.30 -0.42 -15.18
N VAL A 252 -9.54 -1.08 -16.05
CA VAL A 252 -8.28 -1.72 -15.70
C VAL A 252 -7.18 -1.15 -16.57
N LEU A 253 -6.29 -0.39 -15.96
CA LEU A 253 -5.08 0.13 -16.57
C LEU A 253 -3.98 -0.92 -16.47
N HIS A 254 -3.53 -1.43 -17.61
CA HIS A 254 -2.43 -2.36 -17.68
C HIS A 254 -1.17 -1.67 -18.20
N ILE A 255 -0.09 -1.73 -17.44
CA ILE A 255 1.25 -1.27 -17.85
C ILE A 255 2.16 -2.49 -18.02
N HIS A 256 2.69 -2.66 -19.22
CA HIS A 256 3.54 -3.79 -19.57
C HIS A 256 4.95 -3.66 -18.99
N GLY A 257 5.49 -4.79 -18.52
CA GLY A 257 6.87 -4.89 -18.03
C GLY A 257 7.93 -4.46 -19.05
N HIS A 258 7.64 -4.65 -20.33
CA HIS A 258 8.53 -4.32 -21.45
C HIS A 258 8.29 -2.92 -22.03
N ALA A 259 7.53 -2.05 -21.34
CA ALA A 259 7.36 -0.67 -21.77
C ALA A 259 8.73 0.05 -21.85
N SER A 260 8.99 0.73 -22.96
CA SER A 260 10.21 1.53 -23.11
C SER A 260 10.23 2.69 -22.12
N LYS A 261 11.43 3.16 -21.77
CA LYS A 261 11.60 4.27 -20.82
C LYS A 261 11.01 5.56 -21.36
N GLU A 262 11.10 5.76 -22.67
CA GLU A 262 10.61 6.93 -23.39
C GLU A 262 9.08 7.01 -23.24
N VAL A 263 8.38 5.94 -23.61
CA VAL A 263 6.91 5.87 -23.52
C VAL A 263 6.44 5.95 -22.06
N ALA A 264 7.12 5.26 -21.15
CA ALA A 264 6.82 5.37 -19.72
C ALA A 264 7.00 6.80 -19.20
N SER A 265 8.01 7.53 -19.69
CA SER A 265 8.25 8.93 -19.33
C SER A 265 7.11 9.83 -19.81
N GLU A 266 6.67 9.69 -21.05
CA GLU A 266 5.55 10.45 -21.60
C GLU A 266 4.27 10.26 -20.76
N ILE A 267 3.96 9.02 -20.39
CA ILE A 267 2.80 8.69 -19.55
C ILE A 267 2.94 9.35 -18.17
N LYS A 268 4.12 9.24 -17.54
CA LYS A 268 4.35 9.83 -16.21
C LYS A 268 4.21 11.35 -16.23
N GLU A 269 4.81 12.03 -17.20
CA GLU A 269 4.68 13.48 -17.36
C GLU A 269 3.24 13.91 -17.63
N ALA A 270 2.50 13.13 -18.41
CA ALA A 270 1.11 13.43 -18.69
C ALA A 270 0.17 13.17 -17.48
N ILE A 271 0.48 12.22 -16.60
CA ILE A 271 -0.22 12.07 -15.31
C ILE A 271 0.17 13.22 -14.36
N TRP A 272 1.46 13.55 -14.29
CA TRP A 272 1.99 14.56 -13.37
C TRP A 272 1.49 15.98 -13.68
N SER A 273 1.49 16.38 -14.95
CA SER A 273 1.01 17.69 -15.39
C SER A 273 -0.46 17.95 -15.04
N ARG A 274 -1.29 16.91 -14.90
CA ARG A 274 -2.70 17.03 -14.46
C ARG A 274 -2.84 17.45 -13.01
N LEU A 275 -1.80 17.29 -12.18
CA LEU A 275 -1.81 17.84 -10.84
C LEU A 275 -1.63 19.37 -10.86
N GLY A 276 -1.18 19.97 -11.96
CA GLY A 276 -0.90 21.42 -12.00
C GLY A 276 0.12 21.86 -10.95
N ILE A 277 1.04 20.98 -10.57
CA ILE A 277 2.09 21.25 -9.59
C ILE A 277 3.32 21.73 -10.35
N ASP A 278 3.83 22.90 -9.98
CA ASP A 278 5.07 23.49 -10.52
C ASP A 278 6.31 22.92 -9.81
N GLN A 279 6.43 21.59 -9.84
CA GLN A 279 7.58 20.84 -9.34
C GLN A 279 7.90 19.73 -10.33
N PRO A 280 9.18 19.34 -10.49
CA PRO A 280 9.53 18.23 -11.37
C PRO A 280 8.96 16.91 -10.85
N LEU A 281 8.62 16.00 -11.77
CA LEU A 281 8.25 14.63 -11.44
C LEU A 281 9.35 13.98 -10.55
N PRO A 282 9.00 13.37 -9.40
CA PRO A 282 9.99 12.74 -8.54
C PRO A 282 10.73 11.59 -9.24
N SER A 283 12.04 11.72 -9.38
CA SER A 283 12.88 10.73 -10.05
C SER A 283 13.03 9.42 -9.26
N SER A 284 12.69 9.42 -7.97
CA SER A 284 12.71 8.27 -7.06
C SER A 284 11.66 7.20 -7.38
N LEU A 285 10.58 7.55 -8.08
CA LEU A 285 9.51 6.61 -8.43
C LEU A 285 10.05 5.45 -9.29
N GLY A 286 9.64 4.23 -8.96
CA GLY A 286 10.03 2.99 -9.64
C GLY A 286 11.29 2.31 -9.09
N ARG A 287 11.95 2.88 -8.07
CA ARG A 287 13.16 2.29 -7.48
C ARG A 287 12.83 1.02 -6.67
N ILE A 288 13.47 -0.10 -7.02
CA ILE A 288 13.42 -1.39 -6.29
C ILE A 288 14.66 -1.55 -5.41
N THR A 289 15.83 -1.30 -5.96
CA THR A 289 17.11 -1.11 -5.24
C THR A 289 17.81 0.11 -5.84
N ASP A 290 18.98 0.49 -5.34
CA ASP A 290 19.73 1.61 -5.91
C ASP A 290 20.11 1.37 -7.39
N GLU A 291 20.24 0.11 -7.79
CA GLU A 291 20.62 -0.33 -9.14
C GLU A 291 19.43 -0.78 -10.00
N LYS A 292 18.29 -1.14 -9.39
CA LYS A 292 17.13 -1.73 -10.09
C LYS A 292 15.92 -0.81 -10.07
N ARG A 293 15.38 -0.51 -11.26
CA ARG A 293 14.18 0.31 -11.48
C ARG A 293 13.14 -0.47 -12.29
N SER A 294 11.86 -0.20 -12.05
CA SER A 294 10.72 -0.71 -12.83
C SER A 294 9.81 0.45 -13.24
N GLU A 295 9.54 0.59 -14.54
CA GLU A 295 8.64 1.61 -15.06
C GLU A 295 7.16 1.34 -14.71
N PRO A 296 6.65 0.10 -14.76
CA PRO A 296 5.32 -0.23 -14.22
C PRO A 296 5.17 0.14 -12.74
N LEU A 297 6.20 -0.13 -11.92
CA LEU A 297 6.22 0.30 -10.52
C LEU A 297 6.22 1.83 -10.40
N ALA A 298 6.98 2.54 -11.24
CA ALA A 298 7.03 4.00 -11.23
C ALA A 298 5.64 4.60 -11.51
N ILE A 299 4.94 4.08 -12.51
CA ILE A 299 3.59 4.53 -12.87
C ILE A 299 2.59 4.16 -11.75
N ALA A 300 2.68 2.97 -11.16
CA ALA A 300 1.82 2.59 -10.03
C ALA A 300 2.02 3.51 -8.82
N GLN A 301 3.27 3.82 -8.45
CA GLN A 301 3.58 4.75 -7.36
C GLN A 301 3.14 6.18 -7.70
N LEU A 302 3.34 6.63 -8.95
CA LEU A 302 2.86 7.93 -9.42
C LEU A 302 1.33 8.05 -9.29
N TYR A 303 0.61 6.97 -9.59
CA TYR A 303 -0.84 6.93 -9.49
C TYR A 303 -1.31 7.11 -8.04
N LEU A 304 -0.66 6.45 -7.08
CA LEU A 304 -0.95 6.63 -5.65
C LEU A 304 -0.55 8.04 -5.16
N LEU A 305 0.60 8.53 -5.63
CA LEU A 305 1.05 9.88 -5.33
C LEU A 305 0.07 10.94 -5.84
N TYR A 306 -0.47 10.75 -7.05
CA TYR A 306 -1.50 11.62 -7.63
C TYR A 306 -2.70 11.73 -6.68
N HIS A 307 -3.25 10.60 -6.23
CA HIS A 307 -4.41 10.62 -5.35
C HIS A 307 -4.13 11.24 -3.97
N LEU A 308 -2.96 10.96 -3.38
CA LEU A 308 -2.54 11.61 -2.14
C LEU A 308 -2.45 13.14 -2.29
N LEU A 309 -1.84 13.61 -3.37
CA LEU A 309 -1.69 15.05 -3.64
C LEU A 309 -3.02 15.72 -3.96
N GLN A 310 -3.95 15.03 -4.61
CA GLN A 310 -5.31 15.54 -4.85
C GLN A 310 -6.11 15.63 -3.55
N ALA A 311 -6.04 14.61 -2.68
CA ALA A 311 -6.69 14.64 -1.36
C ALA A 311 -6.17 15.78 -0.47
N ALA A 312 -4.94 16.26 -0.68
CA ALA A 312 -4.40 17.41 0.04
C ALA A 312 -4.93 18.78 -0.44
N LYS A 313 -5.54 18.84 -1.63
CA LYS A 313 -6.09 20.08 -2.21
C LYS A 313 -7.57 20.30 -1.91
N GLY A 314 -8.30 19.22 -1.60
CA GLY A 314 -9.70 19.24 -1.18
C GLY A 314 -9.85 19.59 0.29
#